data_AF-A0A0F9NL69-F1
#
_entry.id   AF-A0A0F9NL69-F1
#
_cell.length_a   1.000
_cell.length_b   1.000
_cell.length_c   1.000
_cell.angle_alpha   90.00
_cell.angle_beta   90.00
_cell.angle_gamma   90.00
#
_symmetry.space_group_name_H-M   'P 1'
#
loop_
_entity.id
_entity.type
_entity.pdbx_description
1 polymer ?
#
loop_
_entity_poly.entity_id
_entity_poly.type
_entity_poly.pdbx_seq_one_letter_code
_entity_poly.pdbx_strand_id
1 'polypeptide(L)'
;MTVVYSPRDPVPVHLWGKDHWATFAYLETRIVDHNGMPDLDHMRPDLDRHPLMGNRATSSGSQSSREKHPTRLKDADGEALYLYDHDDWDCADDAEAAGFLVNKGSGINRMYALTDLGAKVASALRRHKSAGHNFHTFRWLVVPVPVKAAA
;
A
#
# COMPACT_ATOMS: atom_id res chain seq x y z
N MET A 1 7.69 22.18 -12.04
CA MET A 1 6.40 21.66 -12.53
C MET A 1 5.82 20.83 -11.41
N THR A 2 4.85 21.35 -10.67
CA THR A 2 4.26 20.64 -9.52
C THR A 2 3.41 19.51 -10.06
N VAL A 3 3.81 18.26 -9.83
CA VAL A 3 2.98 17.11 -10.19
C VAL A 3 1.80 17.10 -9.21
N VAL A 4 0.62 17.48 -9.70
CA VAL A 4 -0.63 17.32 -8.95
C VAL A 4 -1.10 15.90 -9.20
N TYR A 5 -0.85 15.00 -8.25
CA TYR A 5 -1.42 13.66 -8.30
C TYR A 5 -2.91 13.74 -8.00
N SER A 6 -3.73 13.10 -8.84
CA SER A 6 -5.12 12.83 -8.48
C SER A 6 -5.13 11.93 -7.24
N PRO A 7 -5.98 12.19 -6.23
CA PRO A 7 -6.10 11.32 -5.05
C PRO A 7 -6.51 9.87 -5.35
N ARG A 8 -6.83 9.56 -6.61
CA ARG A 8 -7.28 8.25 -7.07
C ARG A 8 -6.32 7.56 -8.04
N ASP A 9 -5.27 8.26 -8.48
CA ASP A 9 -4.28 7.64 -9.35
C ASP A 9 -3.33 6.81 -8.49
N PRO A 10 -2.94 5.60 -8.93
CA PRO A 10 -2.01 4.78 -8.17
C PRO A 10 -0.68 5.50 -7.93
N VAL A 11 -0.19 5.49 -6.69
CA VAL A 11 1.09 6.12 -6.37
C VAL A 11 2.23 5.32 -7.02
N PRO A 12 3.10 5.95 -7.83
CA PRO A 12 4.26 5.26 -8.40
C PRO A 12 5.18 4.68 -7.33
N VAL A 13 5.62 3.43 -7.53
CA VAL A 13 6.45 2.68 -6.55
C VAL A 13 7.71 3.42 -6.08
N HIS A 14 8.33 4.22 -6.94
CA HIS A 14 9.54 4.97 -6.58
C HIS A 14 9.29 6.09 -5.56
N LEU A 15 8.02 6.50 -5.38
CA LEU A 15 7.53 7.47 -4.40
C LEU A 15 6.96 6.82 -3.14
N TRP A 16 6.85 5.48 -3.09
CA TRP A 16 6.34 4.79 -1.91
C TRP A 16 7.20 5.06 -0.68
N GLY A 17 6.54 5.52 0.37
CA GLY A 17 7.16 5.80 1.67
C GLY A 17 6.92 4.71 2.69
N LYS A 18 6.97 5.09 3.97
CA LYS A 18 6.87 4.13 5.09
C LYS A 18 5.56 3.34 5.04
N ASP A 19 4.45 4.03 4.79
CA ASP A 19 3.13 3.47 5.00
C ASP A 19 2.79 2.45 3.89
N HIS A 20 3.06 2.74 2.62
CA HIS A 20 2.98 1.76 1.53
C HIS A 20 3.78 0.48 1.81
N TRP A 21 5.07 0.61 2.16
CA TRP A 21 5.92 -0.56 2.40
C TRP A 21 5.50 -1.34 3.64
N ALA A 22 5.02 -0.66 4.69
CA ALA A 22 4.49 -1.31 5.88
C ALA A 22 3.20 -2.10 5.56
N THR A 23 2.27 -1.49 4.82
CA THR A 23 1.04 -2.15 4.38
C THR A 23 1.33 -3.35 3.47
N PHE A 24 2.26 -3.22 2.52
CA PHE A 24 2.65 -4.35 1.67
C PHE A 24 3.28 -5.50 2.49
N ALA A 25 4.16 -5.20 3.46
CA ALA A 25 4.74 -6.21 4.35
C ALA A 25 3.67 -6.89 5.22
N TYR A 26 2.70 -6.12 5.70
CA TYR A 26 1.55 -6.66 6.44
C TYR A 26 0.74 -7.61 5.56
N LEU A 27 0.32 -7.16 4.38
CA LEU A 27 -0.45 -8.00 3.44
C LEU A 27 0.30 -9.26 3.05
N GLU A 28 1.61 -9.17 2.86
CA GLU A 28 2.44 -10.35 2.60
C GLU A 28 2.42 -11.35 3.77
N THR A 29 2.51 -10.88 5.01
CA THR A 29 2.33 -11.72 6.19
C THR A 29 0.95 -12.37 6.19
N ARG A 30 -0.10 -11.63 5.83
CA ARG A 30 -1.46 -12.18 5.70
C ARG A 30 -1.57 -13.24 4.60
N ILE A 31 -0.87 -13.08 3.49
CA ILE A 31 -0.81 -14.03 2.38
C ILE A 31 -0.17 -15.35 2.83
N VAL A 32 0.97 -15.27 3.52
CA VAL A 32 1.73 -16.46 3.93
C VAL A 32 1.07 -17.19 5.09
N ASP A 33 0.63 -16.45 6.12
CA ASP A 33 0.24 -17.04 7.40
C ASP A 33 -1.27 -17.09 7.62
N HIS A 34 -2.06 -16.38 6.81
CA HIS A 34 -3.49 -16.18 7.02
C HIS A 34 -4.33 -16.28 5.74
N ASN A 35 -3.88 -17.09 4.77
CA ASN A 35 -4.57 -17.36 3.50
C ASN A 35 -4.96 -16.09 2.71
N GLY A 36 -4.16 -15.03 2.82
CA GLY A 36 -4.38 -13.78 2.09
C GLY A 36 -5.45 -12.87 2.64
N MET A 37 -6.10 -13.20 3.77
CA MET A 37 -7.18 -12.40 4.34
C MET A 37 -6.64 -11.30 5.25
N PRO A 38 -6.75 -10.00 4.88
CA PRO A 38 -6.41 -8.91 5.78
C PRO A 38 -7.33 -8.90 7.00
N ASP A 39 -6.77 -8.63 8.17
CA ASP A 39 -7.53 -8.26 9.35
C ASP A 39 -7.90 -6.77 9.30
N LEU A 40 -9.21 -6.47 9.31
CA LEU A 40 -9.73 -5.11 9.21
C LEU A 40 -9.31 -4.25 10.42
N ASP A 41 -9.16 -4.85 11.60
CA ASP A 41 -8.77 -4.12 12.82
C ASP A 41 -7.32 -3.63 12.78
N HIS A 42 -6.50 -4.16 11.85
CA HIS A 42 -5.12 -3.71 11.61
C HIS A 42 -4.97 -2.76 10.42
N MET A 43 -6.03 -2.54 9.65
CA MET A 43 -6.05 -1.58 8.56
C MET A 43 -6.63 -0.26 9.07
N ARG A 44 -6.11 0.88 8.61
CA ARG A 44 -6.72 2.19 8.81
C ARG A 44 -7.65 2.45 7.63
N PRO A 45 -8.98 2.42 7.80
CA PRO A 45 -9.89 2.79 6.73
C PRO A 45 -10.24 4.28 6.81
N ASP A 46 -10.42 4.87 5.64
CA ASP A 46 -11.16 6.09 5.39
C ASP A 46 -12.57 5.71 4.93
N LEU A 47 -13.57 5.89 5.79
CA LEU A 47 -14.95 5.48 5.49
C LEU A 47 -15.61 6.29 4.39
N ASP A 48 -15.10 7.49 4.07
CA ASP A 48 -15.63 8.26 2.95
C ASP A 48 -15.22 7.65 1.60
N ARG A 49 -14.06 6.98 1.56
CA ARG A 49 -13.56 6.25 0.38
C ARG A 49 -13.97 4.78 0.37
N HIS A 50 -13.88 4.15 1.53
CA HIS A 50 -14.06 2.73 1.76
C HIS A 50 -15.18 2.48 2.80
N PRO A 51 -16.44 2.88 2.52
CA PRO A 51 -17.52 2.87 3.51
C PRO A 51 -17.86 1.49 4.06
N LEU A 52 -17.52 0.44 3.32
CA LEU A 52 -17.77 -0.95 3.71
C LEU A 52 -16.53 -1.67 4.26
N MET A 53 -15.40 -0.97 4.39
CA MET A 53 -14.14 -1.52 4.93
C MET A 53 -13.83 -1.03 6.34
N GLY A 54 -14.84 -0.51 7.03
CA GLY A 54 -14.73 -0.09 8.41
C GLY A 54 -14.37 -1.25 9.34
N ASN A 55 -13.64 -0.93 10.39
CA ASN A 55 -13.34 -1.83 11.49
C ASN A 55 -14.04 -1.36 12.77
N ARG A 56 -13.91 -2.13 13.87
CA ARG A 56 -14.60 -1.84 15.13
C ARG A 56 -14.30 -0.45 15.67
N ALA A 57 -13.07 0.02 15.50
CA ALA A 57 -12.64 1.35 15.96
C ALA A 57 -13.30 2.49 15.16
N THR A 58 -13.59 2.27 13.88
CA THR A 58 -14.29 3.26 13.03
C THR A 58 -15.81 3.20 13.16
N SER A 59 -16.39 2.08 13.58
CA SER A 59 -17.84 1.95 13.77
C SER A 59 -18.39 2.70 15.00
N SER A 60 -17.54 3.08 15.96
CA SER A 60 -17.96 3.73 17.20
C SER A 60 -18.14 5.26 17.11
N GLY A 61 -18.23 5.83 15.90
CA GLY A 61 -18.44 7.27 15.69
C GLY A 61 -17.24 8.15 16.06
N SER A 62 -16.06 7.55 16.28
CA SER A 62 -14.81 8.29 16.43
C SER A 62 -14.45 8.88 15.06
N GLN A 63 -14.34 10.22 15.03
CA GLN A 63 -14.08 11.09 13.87
C GLN A 63 -13.24 10.42 12.76
N SER A 64 -13.62 10.72 11.52
CA SER A 64 -12.90 10.35 10.30
C SER A 64 -11.38 10.43 10.52
N SER A 65 -10.74 9.27 10.38
CA SER A 65 -9.29 9.05 10.54
C SER A 65 -8.42 9.95 9.64
N ARG A 66 -9.06 10.56 8.63
CA ARG A 66 -8.52 11.39 7.55
C ARG A 66 -7.54 12.47 8.01
N GLU A 67 -7.89 13.25 9.04
CA GLU A 67 -7.01 14.36 9.48
C GLU A 67 -5.85 13.89 10.36
N LYS A 68 -5.96 12.73 11.01
CA LYS A 68 -5.02 12.33 12.08
C LYS A 68 -3.84 11.51 11.56
N HIS A 69 -3.98 10.78 10.45
CA HIS A 69 -2.95 9.84 10.00
C HIS A 69 -2.80 9.75 8.47
N PRO A 70 -2.30 10.80 7.79
CA PRO A 70 -2.04 10.75 6.35
C PRO A 70 -1.02 9.67 5.98
N THR A 71 -1.12 9.15 4.75
CA THR A 71 -0.10 8.29 4.17
C THR A 71 1.12 9.11 3.76
N ARG A 72 2.30 8.68 4.19
CA ARG A 72 3.56 9.37 3.91
C ARG A 72 4.23 8.79 2.68
N LEU A 73 4.35 9.64 1.67
CA LEU A 73 5.19 9.37 0.51
C LEU A 73 6.63 9.71 0.81
N LYS A 74 7.49 9.18 -0.05
CA LYS A 74 8.89 9.50 -0.08
C LYS A 74 9.10 10.59 -1.13
N ASP A 75 9.57 11.76 -0.70
CA ASP A 75 9.98 12.81 -1.62
C ASP A 75 11.32 12.48 -2.29
N ALA A 76 11.53 13.08 -3.46
CA ALA A 76 12.80 13.09 -4.17
C ALA A 76 13.84 13.97 -3.46
N ASP A 77 13.40 15.07 -2.83
CA ASP A 77 14.27 16.09 -2.23
C ASP A 77 14.42 15.98 -0.70
N GLY A 78 13.70 15.05 -0.07
CA GLY A 78 13.82 14.72 1.35
C GLY A 78 12.74 15.33 2.26
N GLU A 79 11.80 16.11 1.72
CA GLU A 79 10.63 16.56 2.47
C GLU A 79 9.59 15.44 2.61
N ALA A 80 8.70 15.52 3.59
CA ALA A 80 7.62 14.53 3.71
C ALA A 80 6.41 14.99 2.88
N LEU A 81 6.10 14.29 1.79
CA LEU A 81 4.84 14.50 1.06
C LEU A 81 3.74 13.64 1.71
N TYR A 82 2.65 14.29 2.14
CA TYR A 82 1.55 13.67 2.85
C TYR A 82 0.31 13.58 1.96
N LEU A 83 -0.26 12.38 1.84
CA LEU A 83 -1.55 12.13 1.23
C LEU A 83 -2.61 11.98 2.32
N TYR A 84 -3.37 13.05 2.57
CA TYR A 84 -4.43 13.08 3.59
C TYR A 84 -5.68 12.29 3.19
N ASP A 85 -5.84 12.01 1.90
CA ASP A 85 -6.97 11.28 1.33
C ASP A 85 -6.50 9.91 0.80
N HIS A 86 -5.66 9.23 1.58
CA HIS A 86 -5.05 7.96 1.20
C HIS A 86 -4.78 7.11 2.45
N ASP A 87 -5.45 5.97 2.53
CA ASP A 87 -5.44 5.09 3.70
C ASP A 87 -4.66 3.78 3.42
N ASP A 88 -4.80 2.77 4.29
CA ASP A 88 -4.12 1.49 4.07
C ASP A 88 -4.76 0.65 2.95
N TRP A 89 -6.03 0.86 2.63
CA TRP A 89 -6.70 0.22 1.49
C TRP A 89 -6.25 0.83 0.16
N ASP A 90 -6.09 2.15 0.10
CA ASP A 90 -5.48 2.81 -1.05
C ASP A 90 -4.03 2.32 -1.26
N CYS A 91 -3.26 2.13 -0.19
CA CYS A 91 -1.92 1.52 -0.28
C CYS A 91 -1.96 0.08 -0.83
N ALA A 92 -3.02 -0.69 -0.53
CA ALA A 92 -3.22 -2.03 -1.05
C ALA A 92 -3.59 -2.00 -2.55
N ASP A 93 -4.43 -1.04 -2.95
CA ASP A 93 -4.81 -0.80 -4.34
C ASP A 93 -3.59 -0.36 -5.18
N ASP A 94 -2.72 0.49 -4.62
CA ASP A 94 -1.43 0.84 -5.22
C ASP A 94 -0.55 -0.39 -5.44
N ALA A 95 -0.52 -1.32 -4.48
CA ALA A 95 0.26 -2.54 -4.60
C ALA A 95 -0.29 -3.54 -5.62
N GLU A 96 -1.60 -3.60 -5.78
CA GLU A 96 -2.25 -4.32 -6.88
C GLU A 96 -1.94 -3.66 -8.23
N ALA A 97 -2.07 -2.32 -8.34
CA ALA A 97 -1.76 -1.57 -9.56
C ALA A 97 -0.28 -1.65 -9.96
N ALA A 98 0.63 -1.72 -8.98
CA ALA A 98 2.06 -1.96 -9.19
C ALA A 98 2.37 -3.41 -9.63
N GLY A 99 1.36 -4.29 -9.65
CA GLY A 99 1.49 -5.69 -10.02
C GLY A 99 2.19 -6.53 -8.96
N PHE A 100 2.22 -6.10 -7.69
CA PHE A 100 2.79 -6.89 -6.59
C PHE A 100 1.77 -7.84 -5.98
N LEU A 101 0.51 -7.43 -5.97
CA LEU A 101 -0.61 -8.20 -5.46
C LEU A 101 -1.61 -8.51 -6.57
N VAL A 102 -2.42 -9.53 -6.33
CA VAL A 102 -3.68 -9.76 -7.04
C VAL A 102 -4.78 -10.00 -6.02
N ASN A 103 -5.88 -9.28 -6.12
CA ASN A 103 -7.06 -9.53 -5.31
C ASN A 103 -7.84 -10.73 -5.86
N LYS A 104 -7.87 -11.81 -5.09
CA LYS A 104 -8.64 -13.05 -5.30
C LYS A 104 -9.97 -13.06 -4.57
N GLY A 105 -10.24 -12.04 -3.77
CA GLY A 105 -11.48 -11.88 -3.01
C GLY A 105 -12.58 -11.19 -3.80
N SER A 106 -13.60 -10.73 -3.08
CA SER A 106 -14.65 -9.87 -3.62
C SER A 106 -14.59 -8.50 -2.96
N GLY A 107 -15.27 -7.50 -3.54
CA GLY A 107 -15.23 -6.09 -3.16
C GLY A 107 -14.86 -5.83 -1.69
N ILE A 108 -15.73 -6.23 -0.75
CA ILE A 108 -15.57 -6.04 0.71
C ILE A 108 -14.80 -7.17 1.42
N ASN A 109 -14.71 -8.35 0.81
CA ASN A 109 -14.01 -9.52 1.34
C ASN A 109 -12.74 -9.73 0.53
N ARG A 110 -11.82 -8.76 0.60
CA ARG A 110 -10.57 -8.83 -0.15
C ARG A 110 -9.70 -9.97 0.38
N MET A 111 -9.09 -10.68 -0.55
CA MET A 111 -8.14 -11.75 -0.27
C MET A 111 -7.02 -11.61 -1.28
N TYR A 112 -5.79 -11.46 -0.84
CA TYR A 112 -4.68 -11.20 -1.75
C TYR A 112 -3.85 -12.45 -2.00
N ALA A 113 -3.16 -12.48 -3.13
CA ALA A 113 -2.02 -13.34 -3.38
C ALA A 113 -0.87 -12.51 -3.95
N LEU A 114 0.36 -12.96 -3.73
CA LEU A 114 1.54 -12.35 -4.36
C LEU A 114 1.58 -12.76 -5.83
N THR A 115 1.97 -11.82 -6.69
CA THR A 115 2.47 -12.15 -8.03
C THR A 115 3.94 -12.58 -7.93
N ASP A 116 4.52 -13.08 -9.04
CA ASP A 116 5.96 -13.36 -9.10
C ASP A 116 6.82 -12.12 -8.81
N LEU A 117 6.37 -10.94 -9.25
CA LEU A 117 7.03 -9.67 -8.96
C LEU A 117 6.88 -9.32 -7.48
N GLY A 118 5.68 -9.45 -6.93
CA GLY A 118 5.41 -9.22 -5.51
C GLY A 118 6.25 -10.10 -4.61
N ALA A 119 6.42 -11.39 -4.93
CA ALA A 119 7.25 -12.31 -4.17
C ALA A 119 8.73 -11.86 -4.13
N LYS A 120 9.27 -11.36 -5.25
CA LYS A 120 10.63 -10.80 -5.31
C LYS A 120 10.76 -9.54 -4.44
N VAL A 121 9.79 -8.63 -4.54
CA VAL A 121 9.76 -7.39 -3.76
C VAL A 121 9.66 -7.71 -2.26
N ALA A 122 8.77 -8.63 -1.88
CA ALA A 122 8.56 -9.05 -0.50
C ALA A 122 9.83 -9.67 0.09
N SER A 123 10.50 -10.56 -0.64
CA SER A 123 11.78 -11.13 -0.21
C SER A 123 12.85 -10.05 0.02
N ALA A 124 12.96 -9.08 -0.89
CA ALA A 124 13.89 -7.96 -0.74
C ALA A 124 13.54 -7.08 0.47
N LEU A 125 12.25 -6.81 0.67
CA LEU A 125 11.76 -6.01 1.80
C LEU A 125 12.02 -6.70 3.14
N ARG A 126 11.76 -8.01 3.23
CA ARG A 126 12.09 -8.83 4.41
C ARG A 126 13.58 -8.79 4.72
N ARG A 127 14.44 -8.96 3.70
CA ARG A 127 15.91 -8.88 3.85
C ARG A 127 16.34 -7.50 4.36
N HIS A 128 15.75 -6.43 3.83
CA HIS A 128 16.01 -5.05 4.28
C HIS A 128 15.62 -4.86 5.75
N LYS A 129 14.46 -5.37 6.16
CA LYS A 129 13.99 -5.32 7.55
C LYS A 129 14.84 -6.16 8.49
N SER A 130 15.24 -7.37 8.11
CA SER A 130 16.10 -8.23 8.94
C SER A 130 17.51 -7.68 9.12
N ALA A 131 17.98 -6.82 8.21
CA ALA A 131 19.22 -6.06 8.35
C ALA A 131 19.11 -4.86 9.32
N GLY A 132 17.96 -4.65 9.95
CA GLY A 132 17.72 -3.57 10.91
C GLY A 132 17.31 -2.24 10.29
N HIS A 133 17.05 -2.17 8.99
CA HIS A 133 16.64 -0.94 8.33
C HIS A 133 15.15 -0.62 8.52
N ASN A 134 14.77 0.63 8.25
CA ASN A 134 13.40 1.12 8.34
C ASN A 134 12.68 1.06 6.97
N PHE A 135 11.35 0.97 6.97
CA PHE A 135 10.55 0.93 5.75
C PHE A 135 10.74 2.17 4.86
N HIS A 136 10.85 3.36 5.45
CA HIS A 136 11.04 4.61 4.70
C HIS A 136 12.37 4.68 3.92
N THR A 137 13.35 3.83 4.24
CA THR A 137 14.62 3.76 3.51
C THR A 137 14.63 2.67 2.43
N PHE A 138 13.61 1.81 2.37
CA PHE A 138 13.53 0.78 1.34
C PHE A 138 13.32 1.41 -0.04
N ARG A 139 13.99 0.85 -1.05
CA ARG A 139 13.92 1.32 -2.44
C ARG A 139 13.74 0.11 -3.33
N TRP A 140 12.63 0.08 -4.05
CA TRP A 140 12.46 -0.86 -5.15
C TRP A 140 12.73 -0.13 -6.47
N LEU A 141 13.92 -0.36 -7.02
CA LEU A 141 14.26 0.15 -8.34
C LEU A 141 13.63 -0.79 -9.36
N VAL A 142 12.44 -0.45 -9.83
CA VAL A 142 11.86 -1.12 -11.00
C VAL A 142 12.74 -0.75 -12.18
N VAL A 143 13.42 -1.73 -12.77
CA VAL A 143 13.93 -1.56 -14.13
C VAL A 143 12.69 -1.50 -15.02
N PRO A 144 12.42 -0.41 -15.76
CA PRO A 144 11.25 -0.36 -16.62
C PRO A 144 11.29 -1.57 -17.56
N VAL A 145 10.28 -2.44 -17.46
CA VAL A 145 10.08 -3.47 -18.47
C VAL A 145 9.68 -2.71 -19.73
N PRO A 146 10.44 -2.80 -20.82
CA PRO A 146 10.05 -2.14 -22.06
C PRO A 146 8.66 -2.67 -22.43
N VAL A 147 7.67 -1.78 -22.42
CA VAL A 147 6.34 -2.09 -22.92
C VAL A 147 6.54 -2.43 -24.39
N LYS A 148 6.26 -3.68 -24.78
CA LYS A 148 6.17 -3.99 -26.22
C LYS A 148 5.10 -3.05 -26.76
N ALA A 149 5.50 -2.15 -27.66
CA ALA A 149 4.56 -1.33 -28.39
C ALA A 149 3.51 -2.27 -29.00
N ALA A 150 2.23 -2.03 -28.68
CA ALA A 150 1.15 -2.73 -29.35
C ALA A 150 1.28 -2.45 -30.85
N ALA A 151 1.43 -3.50 -31.64
CA ALA A 151 1.47 -3.47 -33.10
C ALA A 151 0.07 -3.40 -33.67
#